data_AF-A0A3M8AGN3-F1
#
_entry.id   AF-A0A3M8AGN3-F1
#
_cell.length_a   1.000
_cell.length_b   1.000
_cell.length_c   1.000
_cell.angle_alpha   90.00
_cell.angle_beta   90.00
_cell.angle_gamma   90.00
#
_symmetry.space_group_name_H-M   'P 1'
#
loop_
_entity.id
_entity.type
_entity.pdbx_description
1 polymer ?
#
loop_
_entity_poly.entity_id
_entity_poly.type
_entity_poly.pdbx_seq_one_letter_code
_entity_poly.pdbx_strand_id
1 'polypeptide(L)'
;MIPEDIKQLLHDIRLIGGGMKQYEHPDDWQLIRNLVGDKLEVDLSDATPDYWEKLRASLESEKAVALEKAERRYLHGLYYYNPFI
;
A
#
# COMPACT_ATOMS: atom_id res chain seq x y z
N MET A 1 13.36 4.58 -13.27
CA MET A 1 13.39 5.30 -11.97
C MET A 1 11.96 5.59 -11.57
N ILE A 2 11.55 5.30 -10.32
CA ILE A 2 10.17 5.53 -9.86
C ILE A 2 9.95 7.04 -9.64
N PRO A 3 8.85 7.63 -10.14
CA PRO A 3 8.46 9.01 -9.86
C PRO A 3 8.28 9.29 -8.36
N GLU A 4 8.56 10.53 -7.93
CA GLU A 4 8.59 10.88 -6.51
C GLU A 4 7.20 10.84 -5.86
N ASP A 5 6.15 11.20 -6.61
CA ASP A 5 4.76 11.12 -6.15
C ASP A 5 4.33 9.67 -5.87
N ILE A 6 4.76 8.71 -6.70
CA ILE A 6 4.55 7.28 -6.47
C ILE A 6 5.28 6.81 -5.21
N LYS A 7 6.53 7.24 -5.00
CA LYS A 7 7.27 6.89 -3.78
C LYS A 7 6.60 7.42 -2.52
N GLN A 8 6.12 8.66 -2.57
CA GLN A 8 5.39 9.25 -1.44
C GLN A 8 4.11 8.45 -1.15
N LEU A 9 3.41 8.00 -2.20
CA LEU A 9 2.22 7.16 -2.04
C LEU A 9 2.56 5.79 -1.42
N LEU A 10 3.66 5.15 -1.83
CA LEU A 10 4.13 3.89 -1.23
C LEU A 10 4.54 4.06 0.23
N HIS A 11 5.17 5.19 0.57
CA HIS A 11 5.51 5.53 1.94
C HIS A 11 4.25 5.68 2.81
N ASP A 12 3.23 6.38 2.33
CA ASP A 12 1.95 6.51 3.05
C ASP A 12 1.31 5.14 3.29
N ILE A 13 1.29 4.28 2.27
CA ILE A 13 0.74 2.92 2.37
C ILE A 13 1.52 2.10 3.41
N ARG A 14 2.85 2.20 3.46
CA ARG A 14 3.69 1.56 4.49
C ARG A 14 3.33 2.04 5.89
N LEU A 15 3.16 3.35 6.07
CA LEU A 15 2.82 3.92 7.37
C LEU A 15 1.44 3.47 7.84
N ILE A 16 0.43 3.54 6.97
CA ILE A 16 -0.94 3.14 7.28
C ILE A 16 -1.00 1.62 7.52
N GLY A 17 -0.34 0.86 6.66
CA GLY A 17 -0.33 -0.59 6.68
C GLY A 17 0.67 -1.21 7.65
N GLY A 18 1.38 -0.39 8.44
CA GLY A 18 2.45 -0.83 9.34
C GLY A 18 2.01 -1.96 10.27
N GLY A 19 2.88 -2.96 10.45
CA GLY A 19 2.57 -4.16 11.22
C GLY A 19 1.79 -5.22 10.43
N MET A 20 1.69 -5.10 9.11
CA MET A 20 1.14 -6.13 8.21
C MET A 20 2.16 -6.45 7.11
N LYS A 21 2.53 -7.73 6.99
CA LYS A 21 3.60 -8.20 6.09
C LYS A 21 3.48 -7.72 4.64
N GLN A 22 2.26 -7.58 4.13
CA GLN A 22 1.99 -7.16 2.76
C GLN A 22 2.40 -5.71 2.45
N TYR A 23 2.50 -4.84 3.47
CA TYR A 23 2.85 -3.42 3.30
C TYR A 23 4.30 -3.11 3.71
N GLU A 24 5.03 -4.04 4.35
CA GLU A 24 6.31 -3.75 5.03
C GLU A 24 7.57 -3.89 4.15
N HIS A 25 7.42 -4.22 2.87
CA HIS A 25 8.59 -4.50 2.05
C HIS A 25 9.45 -3.23 1.87
N PRO A 26 10.77 -3.25 2.15
CA PRO A 26 11.63 -2.07 2.09
C PRO A 26 11.93 -1.60 0.66
N ASP A 27 11.94 -2.53 -0.30
CA ASP A 27 12.08 -2.22 -1.72
C ASP A 27 10.72 -1.79 -2.31
N ASP A 28 10.69 -0.63 -2.98
CA ASP A 28 9.50 -0.03 -3.57
C ASP A 28 8.92 -0.85 -4.72
N TRP A 29 9.76 -1.47 -5.55
CA TRP A 29 9.30 -2.28 -6.67
C TRP A 29 8.67 -3.58 -6.20
N GLN A 30 9.31 -4.21 -5.22
CA GLN A 30 8.75 -5.42 -4.63
C GLN A 30 7.46 -5.09 -3.85
N LEU A 31 7.36 -3.92 -3.22
CA LEU A 31 6.12 -3.46 -2.61
C LEU A 31 5.02 -3.24 -3.65
N ILE A 32 5.31 -2.54 -4.76
CA ILE A 32 4.38 -2.37 -5.88
C ILE A 32 3.89 -3.74 -6.37
N ARG A 33 4.79 -4.69 -6.56
CA ARG A 33 4.44 -6.05 -7.02
C ARG A 33 3.54 -6.76 -6.02
N ASN A 34 3.81 -6.64 -4.72
CA ASN A 34 2.97 -7.24 -3.68
C ASN A 34 1.56 -6.63 -3.62
N LEU A 35 1.43 -5.33 -3.92
CA LEU A 35 0.15 -4.61 -3.83
C LEU A 35 -0.68 -4.71 -5.10
N VAL A 36 -0.03 -4.67 -6.26
CA VAL A 36 -0.70 -4.46 -7.55
C VAL A 36 -0.25 -5.45 -8.63
N GLY A 37 0.79 -6.24 -8.37
CA GLY A 37 1.40 -7.14 -9.37
C GLY A 37 0.50 -8.25 -9.89
N ASP A 38 -0.56 -8.61 -9.15
CA ASP A 38 -1.57 -9.57 -9.62
C ASP A 38 -2.64 -8.91 -10.53
N LYS A 39 -2.81 -7.58 -10.44
CA LYS A 39 -3.83 -6.81 -11.17
C LYS A 39 -3.28 -6.10 -12.40
N LEU A 40 -2.00 -5.73 -12.34
CA LEU A 40 -1.25 -5.10 -13.40
C LEU A 40 -0.06 -6.01 -13.72
N GLU A 41 0.09 -6.43 -14.98
CA GLU A 41 1.37 -6.94 -15.46
C GLU A 41 2.38 -5.79 -15.39
N VAL A 42 3.08 -5.70 -14.26
CA VAL A 42 4.12 -4.70 -14.00
C VAL A 42 5.32 -5.07 -14.86
N ASP A 43 5.29 -4.66 -16.13
CA ASP A 43 6.47 -4.71 -16.99
C ASP A 43 7.33 -3.46 -16.75
N LEU A 44 8.49 -3.68 -16.14
CA LEU A 44 9.48 -2.65 -15.81
C LEU A 44 10.08 -1.99 -17.07
N SER A 45 9.88 -2.60 -18.24
CA SER A 45 10.33 -2.11 -19.54
C SER A 45 9.55 -0.88 -20.02
N ASP A 46 8.30 -0.73 -19.60
CA ASP A 46 7.31 0.11 -20.30
C ASP A 46 6.85 1.29 -19.43
N ALA A 47 7.81 1.93 -18.75
CA ALA A 47 7.62 3.04 -17.81
C ALA A 47 7.21 4.36 -18.50
N THR A 48 6.11 4.31 -19.26
CA THR A 48 5.46 5.46 -19.91
C THR A 48 4.70 6.32 -18.89
N PRO A 49 4.43 7.60 -19.17
CA PRO A 49 3.60 8.44 -18.29
C PRO A 49 2.23 7.81 -17.99
N ASP A 50 1.56 7.23 -18.99
CA ASP A 50 0.26 6.57 -18.84
C ASP A 50 0.33 5.35 -17.92
N TYR A 51 1.45 4.61 -17.94
CA TYR A 51 1.69 3.51 -17.02
C TYR A 51 1.76 4.00 -15.57
N TRP A 52 2.49 5.10 -15.33
CA TRP A 52 2.60 5.69 -14.00
C TRP A 52 1.26 6.23 -13.48
N GLU A 53 0.43 6.81 -14.34
CA GLU A 53 -0.92 7.24 -13.94
C GLU A 53 -1.81 6.06 -13.54
N LYS A 54 -1.80 4.96 -14.31
CA LYS A 54 -2.55 3.73 -13.97
C LYS A 54 -2.06 3.10 -12.68
N LEU A 55 -0.74 3.07 -12.50
CA LEU A 55 -0.13 2.55 -11.27
C LEU A 55 -0.53 3.41 -10.08
N ARG A 56 -0.49 4.74 -10.22
CA ARG A 56 -0.92 5.68 -9.18
C ARG A 56 -2.36 5.44 -8.77
N ALA A 57 -3.28 5.38 -9.73
CA ALA A 57 -4.70 5.13 -9.44
C ALA A 57 -4.92 3.81 -8.69
N SER A 58 -4.16 2.78 -9.07
CA SER A 58 -4.22 1.47 -8.40
C SER A 58 -3.66 1.52 -6.98
N LEU A 59 -2.53 2.21 -6.77
CA LEU A 59 -1.94 2.40 -5.45
C LEU A 59 -2.81 3.28 -4.54
N GLU A 60 -3.48 4.30 -5.08
CA GLU A 60 -4.46 5.11 -4.32
C GLU A 60 -5.64 4.25 -3.84
N SER A 61 -6.11 3.31 -4.68
CA SER A 61 -7.12 2.33 -4.26
C SER A 61 -6.59 1.41 -3.15
N GLU A 62 -5.36 0.90 -3.27
CA GLU A 62 -4.73 0.08 -2.22
C GLU A 62 -4.51 0.85 -0.92
N LYS A 63 -4.22 2.16 -0.99
CA LYS A 63 -4.12 3.04 0.18
C LYS A 63 -5.44 3.12 0.93
N ALA A 64 -6.57 3.24 0.23
CA ALA A 64 -7.90 3.22 0.85
C ALA A 64 -8.20 1.88 1.54
N VAL A 65 -7.82 0.76 0.91
CA VAL A 65 -7.95 -0.58 1.51
C VAL A 65 -7.05 -0.73 2.75
N ALA A 66 -5.82 -0.23 2.69
CA ALA A 66 -4.92 -0.22 3.84
C ALA A 66 -5.49 0.58 5.01
N LEU A 67 -6.10 1.74 4.72
CA LEU A 67 -6.75 2.58 5.72
C LEU A 67 -7.94 1.86 6.37
N GLU A 68 -8.81 1.23 5.58
CA GLU A 68 -9.94 0.47 6.12
C GLU A 68 -9.48 -0.68 7.02
N LYS A 69 -8.42 -1.40 6.62
CA LYS A 69 -7.82 -2.47 7.45
C LYS A 69 -7.23 -1.90 8.75
N ALA A 70 -6.54 -0.78 8.68
CA ALA A 70 -5.96 -0.12 9.84
C ALA A 70 -7.06 0.36 10.81
N GLU A 71 -8.12 0.98 10.30
CA GLU A 71 -9.28 1.40 11.10
C GLU A 71 -9.98 0.21 11.76
N ARG A 72 -10.22 -0.88 11.03
CA ARG A 72 -10.77 -2.12 11.62
C ARG A 72 -9.86 -2.67 12.72
N ARG A 73 -8.54 -2.65 12.53
CA ARG A 73 -7.57 -3.12 13.54
C ARG A 73 -7.56 -2.21 14.78
N TYR A 74 -7.65 -0.91 14.58
CA TYR A 74 -7.75 0.07 15.66
C TYR A 74 -9.05 -0.10 16.45
N LEU A 75 -10.19 -0.19 15.77
CA LEU A 75 -11.49 -0.45 16.40
C LEU A 75 -11.50 -1.79 17.13
N HIS A 76 -10.98 -2.85 16.52
CA HIS A 76 -10.84 -4.15 17.19
C HIS A 76 -9.95 -4.04 18.45
N GLY A 77 -8.84 -3.29 18.39
CA GLY A 77 -8.02 -3.02 19.56
C GLY A 77 -8.78 -2.32 20.68
N LEU A 78 -9.62 -1.33 20.36
CA LEU A 78 -10.44 -0.60 21.33
C LEU A 78 -11.54 -1.46 21.97
N TYR A 79 -12.19 -2.33 21.20
CA TYR A 79 -13.32 -3.13 21.70
C TYR A 79 -12.89 -4.39 22.46
N TYR A 80 -11.72 -4.96 22.16
CA TYR A 80 -11.25 -6.21 22.77
C TYR A 80 -10.15 -6.03 23.83
N TYR A 81 -9.53 -4.85 23.93
CA TYR A 81 -8.62 -4.53 25.02
C TYR A 81 -9.39 -3.85 26.17
N ASN A 82 -9.95 -4.66 27.06
CA ASN A 82 -10.38 -4.18 28.38
C ASN A 82 -9.27 -4.45 29.39
N PRO A 83 -8.51 -3.44 29.86
CA PRO A 83 -7.48 -3.64 30.87
C PRO A 83 -8.05 -3.89 32.29
N PHE A 84 -9.38 -4.00 32.43
CA PHE A 84 -10.09 -4.21 33.69
C PHE A 84 -10.91 -5.52 33.74
N ILE A 85 -10.73 -6.44 32.79
CA ILE A 85 -11.22 -7.84 32.88
C ILE A 85 -10.03 -8.76 33.06
#